data_AF-A0A5C3PLT8-F1
#
_entry.id   AF-A0A5C3PLT8-F1
#
_cell.length_a   1.000
_cell.length_b   1.000
_cell.length_c   1.000
_cell.angle_alpha   90.00
_cell.angle_beta   90.00
_cell.angle_gamma   90.00
#
_symmetry.space_group_name_H-M   'P 1'
#
loop_
_entity.id
_entity.type
_entity.pdbx_description
1 polymer ?
#
loop_
_entity_poly.entity_id
_entity_poly.type
_entity_poly.pdbx_seq_one_letter_code
_entity_poly.pdbx_strand_id
1 'polypeptide(L)'
;MSASDTPAAAPYVLSDWEKANYYNGISSDPPELLYRSDLLENPFPVPKGRFPHLPVKTVHGVFNTPLIVIWIATHPGTTTAKDAYEASPDILALLKANGVEGAVSEWYEGAVERL
;
A
#
# COMPACT_ATOMS: atom_id res chain seq x y z
N MET A 1 26.03 25.12 -16.82
CA MET A 1 25.72 24.27 -15.66
C MET A 1 24.29 23.80 -15.84
N SER A 2 24.09 22.61 -16.39
CA SER A 2 22.73 22.04 -16.55
C SER A 2 22.27 21.50 -15.21
N ALA A 3 21.05 21.84 -14.82
CA ALA A 3 20.35 21.22 -13.72
C ALA A 3 20.27 19.71 -13.98
N SER A 4 20.70 18.91 -13.00
CA SER A 4 20.52 17.47 -12.98
C SER A 4 19.03 17.19 -12.94
N ASP A 5 18.49 16.72 -14.05
CA ASP A 5 17.12 16.20 -14.15
C ASP A 5 17.09 14.87 -13.40
N THR A 6 16.78 14.93 -12.10
CA THR A 6 16.53 13.74 -11.29
C THR A 6 15.27 13.10 -11.85
N PRO A 7 15.31 11.84 -12.33
CA PRO A 7 14.12 11.18 -12.85
C PRO A 7 13.03 11.22 -11.78
N ALA A 8 11.85 11.70 -12.14
CA ALA A 8 10.70 11.61 -11.25
C ALA A 8 10.52 10.13 -10.86
N ALA A 9 10.53 9.83 -9.57
CA ALA A 9 10.31 8.47 -9.08
C ALA A 9 8.98 7.96 -9.65
N ALA A 10 8.99 6.72 -10.15
CA ALA A 10 7.79 6.15 -10.75
C ALA A 10 6.64 6.11 -9.72
N PRO A 11 5.37 6.32 -10.14
CA PRO A 11 4.23 6.59 -9.24
C PRO A 11 3.82 5.40 -8.35
N TYR A 12 4.52 4.28 -8.46
CA TYR A 12 4.28 3.02 -7.74
C TYR A 12 5.45 2.62 -6.83
N VAL A 13 6.51 3.43 -6.72
CA VAL A 13 7.68 3.09 -5.91
C VAL A 13 7.43 3.48 -4.46
N LEU A 14 7.32 2.47 -3.59
CA LEU A 14 7.34 2.64 -2.14
C LEU A 14 8.76 2.78 -1.62
N SER A 15 8.93 3.61 -0.58
CA SER A 15 10.18 3.64 0.18
C SER A 15 10.38 2.34 0.96
N ASP A 16 11.62 1.89 1.15
CA ASP A 16 11.90 0.69 1.97
C ASP A 16 11.36 0.84 3.40
N TRP A 17 11.36 2.06 3.92
CA TRP A 17 10.74 2.39 5.21
C TRP A 17 9.25 2.08 5.22
N GLU A 18 8.51 2.52 4.21
CA GLU A 18 7.09 2.28 4.11
C GLU A 18 6.78 0.80 3.93
N LYS A 19 7.49 0.09 3.05
CA LYS A 19 7.28 -1.35 2.82
C LYS A 19 7.35 -2.16 4.11
N ALA A 20 8.37 -1.89 4.94
CA ALA A 20 8.61 -2.62 6.19
C ALA A 20 7.66 -2.21 7.33
N ASN A 21 7.10 -1.00 7.31
CA ASN A 21 6.37 -0.45 8.47
C ASN A 21 4.88 -0.21 8.21
N TYR A 22 4.40 -0.44 6.98
CA TYR A 22 3.04 -0.09 6.58
C TYR A 22 1.96 -0.76 7.44
N TYR A 23 2.18 -2.02 7.82
CA TYR A 23 1.26 -2.82 8.63
C TYR A 23 1.60 -2.86 10.12
N ASN A 24 2.52 -2.00 10.58
CA ASN A 24 2.89 -1.94 11.99
C ASN A 24 1.65 -1.76 12.88
N GLY A 25 1.49 -2.62 13.89
CA GLY A 25 0.34 -2.62 14.79
C GLY A 25 -0.78 -3.61 14.48
N ILE A 26 -0.81 -4.22 13.29
CA ILE A 26 -1.83 -5.21 12.91
C ILE A 26 -1.37 -6.64 13.22
N SER A 27 -0.13 -6.99 12.89
CA SER A 27 0.48 -8.31 13.13
C SER A 27 1.85 -8.14 13.78
N SER A 28 2.30 -9.14 14.53
CA SER A 28 3.67 -9.23 15.04
C SER A 28 4.69 -9.57 13.97
N ASP A 29 4.24 -10.20 12.88
CA ASP A 29 5.03 -10.57 11.70
C ASP A 29 4.22 -10.24 10.44
N PRO A 30 4.10 -8.95 10.07
CA PRO A 30 3.34 -8.56 8.89
C PRO A 30 4.16 -8.79 7.60
N PRO A 31 3.52 -9.09 6.46
CA PRO A 31 4.20 -9.09 5.18
C PRO A 31 4.65 -7.67 4.80
N GLU A 32 5.66 -7.56 3.94
CA GLU A 32 6.02 -6.27 3.35
C GLU A 32 4.94 -5.81 2.36
N LEU A 33 4.63 -4.52 2.36
CA LEU A 33 3.74 -3.94 1.36
C LEU A 33 4.47 -3.89 0.00
N LEU A 34 3.84 -4.43 -1.05
CA LEU A 34 4.35 -4.37 -2.42
C LEU A 34 3.89 -3.11 -3.15
N TYR A 35 2.61 -2.76 -3.03
CA TYR A 35 1.99 -1.61 -3.70
C TYR A 35 0.68 -1.21 -3.00
N ARG A 36 0.32 0.08 -3.07
CA ARG A 36 -1.01 0.58 -2.71
C ARG A 36 -1.49 1.67 -3.65
N SER A 37 -2.78 1.68 -3.97
CA SER A 37 -3.34 2.58 -4.98
C SER A 37 -3.46 4.03 -4.53
N ASP A 38 -3.50 4.29 -3.23
CA ASP A 38 -3.64 5.63 -2.66
C ASP A 38 -2.28 6.31 -2.39
N LEU A 39 -1.17 5.73 -2.83
CA LEU A 39 0.20 6.17 -2.50
C LEU A 39 0.42 7.68 -2.68
N LEU A 40 -0.06 8.25 -3.80
CA LEU A 40 0.14 9.67 -4.13
C LEU A 40 -0.80 10.61 -3.37
N GLU A 41 -1.99 10.14 -3.01
CA GLU A 41 -3.02 10.93 -2.33
C GLU A 41 -2.87 10.88 -0.81
N ASN A 42 -2.27 9.80 -0.30
CA ASN A 42 -2.14 9.49 1.12
C ASN A 42 -0.69 9.05 1.46
N PRO A 43 0.27 10.00 1.53
CA PRO A 43 1.67 9.69 1.76
C PRO A 43 1.91 9.08 3.15
N PHE A 44 2.78 8.06 3.24
CA PHE A 44 3.08 7.41 4.52
C PHE A 44 3.96 8.32 5.41
N PRO A 45 3.57 8.58 6.67
CA PRO A 45 4.32 9.48 7.53
C PRO A 45 5.66 8.86 7.92
N VAL A 46 6.75 9.58 7.64
CA VAL A 46 8.09 9.27 8.13
C VAL A 46 8.30 9.98 9.47
N PRO A 47 8.46 9.25 10.59
CA PRO A 47 8.71 9.87 11.89
C PRO A 47 9.96 10.75 11.88
N LYS A 48 9.89 11.91 12.53
CA LYS A 48 11.01 12.85 12.67
C LYS A 48 11.27 13.15 14.15
N GLY A 49 12.51 13.53 14.47
CA GLY A 49 12.90 14.02 15.79
C GLY A 49 13.60 12.98 16.67
N ARG A 50 13.83 13.36 17.93
CA ARG A 50 14.68 12.62 18.88
C ARG A 50 14.04 11.31 19.39
N PHE A 51 12.71 11.27 19.47
CA PHE A 51 11.93 10.11 19.91
C PHE A 51 10.83 9.83 18.88
N PRO A 52 11.19 9.22 17.72
CA PRO A 52 10.22 8.95 16.69
C PRO A 52 9.21 7.90 17.17
N HIS A 53 7.92 8.23 17.09
CA HIS A 53 6.86 7.23 17.26
C HIS A 53 6.51 6.65 15.89
N LEU A 54 6.63 5.33 15.78
CA LEU A 54 6.25 4.62 14.56
C LEU A 54 4.73 4.71 14.36
N PRO A 55 4.23 5.00 13.14
CA PRO A 55 2.80 4.97 12.87
C PRO A 55 2.26 3.58 13.18
N VAL A 56 1.19 3.50 13.96
CA VAL A 56 0.50 2.24 14.27
C VAL A 56 -0.80 2.22 13.47
N LYS A 57 -0.95 1.24 12.56
CA LYS A 57 -2.25 0.97 11.94
C LYS A 57 -3.15 0.30 12.96
N THR A 58 -4.23 0.98 13.29
CA THR A 58 -5.30 0.48 14.15
C THR A 58 -6.59 0.38 13.36
N VAL A 59 -7.27 -0.77 13.46
CA VAL A 59 -8.62 -0.92 12.87
C VAL A 59 -9.60 -0.19 13.79
N HIS A 60 -9.90 1.06 13.45
CA HIS A 60 -11.00 1.78 14.06
C HIS A 60 -12.28 1.53 13.26
N GLY A 61 -13.36 1.16 13.94
CA GLY A 61 -14.68 1.16 13.32
C GLY A 61 -15.08 2.60 12.97
N VAL A 62 -14.94 3.00 11.71
CA VAL A 62 -15.38 4.30 11.23
C VAL A 62 -16.62 4.08 10.37
N PHE A 63 -17.73 4.68 10.79
CA PHE A 63 -18.95 4.74 10.00
C PHE A 63 -18.89 5.99 9.11
N ASN A 64 -19.20 5.87 7.82
CA ASN A 64 -19.22 6.95 6.81
C ASN A 64 -17.85 7.48 6.33
N THR A 65 -16.81 6.65 6.28
CA THR A 65 -15.58 6.96 5.52
C THR A 65 -15.26 5.79 4.62
N PRO A 66 -14.87 5.99 3.34
CA PRO A 66 -14.48 4.89 2.46
C PRO A 66 -13.21 4.23 3.02
N LEU A 67 -13.39 3.17 3.80
CA LEU A 67 -12.31 2.33 4.31
C LEU A 67 -12.46 0.92 3.73
N ILE A 68 -12.82 0.85 2.44
CA ILE A 68 -12.85 -0.43 1.73
C ILE A 68 -11.44 -0.67 1.23
N VAL A 69 -10.67 -1.41 2.01
CA VAL A 69 -9.35 -1.85 1.62
C VAL A 69 -9.46 -3.27 1.08
N ILE A 70 -8.94 -3.49 -0.12
CA ILE A 70 -8.83 -4.81 -0.71
C ILE A 70 -7.39 -5.25 -0.61
N TRP A 71 -7.19 -6.34 0.12
CA TRP A 71 -5.92 -7.00 0.33
C TRP A 71 -5.74 -8.09 -0.73
N ILE A 72 -4.72 -7.93 -1.57
CA ILE A 72 -4.41 -8.85 -2.66
C ILE A 72 -3.06 -9.49 -2.37
N ALA A 73 -3.11 -10.75 -1.92
CA ALA A 73 -1.93 -11.57 -1.75
C ALA A 73 -1.61 -12.30 -3.06
N THR A 74 -0.34 -12.24 -3.48
CA THR A 74 0.16 -13.05 -4.60
C THR A 74 1.31 -13.94 -4.14
N HIS A 75 1.59 -15.00 -4.90
CA HIS A 75 2.71 -15.88 -4.55
C HIS A 75 4.04 -15.13 -4.64
N PRO A 76 5.03 -15.46 -3.78
CA PRO A 76 6.33 -14.81 -3.82
C PRO A 76 6.98 -14.90 -5.21
N GLY A 77 7.44 -13.77 -5.72
CA GLY A 77 8.11 -13.63 -7.01
C GLY A 77 7.20 -13.66 -8.25
N THR A 78 5.87 -13.71 -8.10
CA THR A 78 4.96 -13.75 -9.26
C THR A 78 4.44 -12.39 -9.71
N THR A 79 4.65 -11.35 -8.90
CA THR A 79 4.09 -10.01 -9.12
C THR A 79 5.12 -8.95 -8.74
N THR A 80 5.15 -7.84 -9.47
CA THR A 80 5.93 -6.66 -9.09
C THR A 80 5.02 -5.50 -8.68
N ALA A 81 5.58 -4.48 -8.02
CA ALA A 81 4.86 -3.24 -7.73
C ALA A 81 4.31 -2.56 -9.00
N LYS A 82 5.01 -2.72 -10.13
CA LYS A 82 4.56 -2.23 -11.43
C LYS A 82 3.34 -3.02 -11.93
N ASP A 83 3.38 -4.35 -11.89
CA ASP A 83 2.25 -5.19 -12.33
C ASP A 83 1.00 -4.90 -11.47
N ALA A 84 1.19 -4.75 -10.15
CA ALA A 84 0.12 -4.37 -9.23
C ALA A 84 -0.45 -2.98 -9.57
N TYR A 85 0.41 -1.99 -9.84
CA TYR A 85 0.01 -0.66 -10.29
C TYR A 85 -0.77 -0.68 -11.61
N GLU A 86 -0.35 -1.48 -12.57
CA GLU A 86 -1.02 -1.60 -13.87
C GLU A 86 -2.37 -2.32 -13.76
N ALA A 87 -2.52 -3.29 -12.85
CA ALA A 87 -3.77 -4.03 -12.64
C ALA A 87 -4.80 -3.27 -11.78
N SER A 88 -4.35 -2.43 -10.85
CA SER A 88 -5.22 -1.78 -9.87
C SER A 88 -6.33 -0.88 -10.46
N PRO A 89 -6.09 -0.07 -11.51
CA PRO A 89 -7.15 0.74 -12.12
C PRO A 89 -8.35 -0.09 -12.58
N ASP A 90 -8.13 -1.24 -13.20
CA ASP A 90 -9.21 -2.11 -13.68
C ASP A 90 -9.99 -2.76 -12.53
N ILE A 91 -9.28 -3.18 -11.47
CA ILE A 91 -9.91 -3.69 -10.24
C ILE A 91 -10.78 -2.62 -9.59
N LEU A 92 -10.25 -1.40 -9.44
CA LEU A 92 -10.97 -0.27 -8.84
C LEU A 92 -12.15 0.18 -9.71
N ALA A 93 -12.00 0.16 -11.04
CA ALA A 93 -13.09 0.45 -11.96
C ALA A 93 -14.22 -0.57 -11.87
N LEU A 94 -13.88 -1.87 -11.74
CA LEU A 94 -14.87 -2.94 -11.54
C LEU A 94 -15.66 -2.73 -10.24
N LEU A 95 -14.98 -2.40 -9.14
CA LEU A 95 -15.62 -2.14 -7.85
C LEU A 95 -16.55 -0.94 -7.94
N LYS A 96 -16.08 0.16 -8.53
CA LYS A 96 -16.87 1.36 -8.75
C LYS A 96 -18.11 1.07 -9.60
N ALA A 97 -17.98 0.27 -10.65
CA ALA A 97 -19.11 -0.15 -11.49
C ALA A 97 -20.16 -0.96 -10.72
N ASN A 98 -19.78 -1.57 -9.60
CA ASN A 98 -20.66 -2.30 -8.68
C ASN A 98 -21.08 -1.47 -7.44
N GLY A 99 -20.88 -0.15 -7.46
CA GLY A 99 -21.29 0.75 -6.39
C GLY A 99 -20.36 0.77 -5.17
N VAL A 100 -19.18 0.14 -5.27
CA VAL A 100 -18.14 0.18 -4.24
C VAL A 100 -17.23 1.37 -4.52
N GLU A 101 -17.51 2.49 -3.85
CA GLU A 101 -16.76 3.74 -4.01
C GLU A 101 -15.64 3.89 -2.98
N GLY A 102 -14.57 4.59 -3.39
CA GLY A 102 -13.45 4.94 -2.52
C GLY A 102 -12.64 3.75 -2.01
N ALA A 103 -12.62 2.63 -2.74
CA ALA A 103 -11.79 1.49 -2.40
C ALA A 103 -10.30 1.76 -2.65
N VAL A 104 -9.45 1.17 -1.82
CA VAL A 104 -7.99 1.15 -1.99
C VAL A 104 -7.54 -0.30 -2.16
N SER A 105 -6.73 -0.58 -3.18
CA SER A 105 -6.08 -1.88 -3.33
C SER A 105 -4.70 -1.85 -2.68
N GLU A 106 -4.42 -2.77 -1.78
CA GLU A 106 -3.11 -3.02 -1.18
C GLU A 106 -2.64 -4.42 -1.60
N TRP A 107 -1.42 -4.50 -2.11
CA TRP A 107 -0.82 -5.73 -2.59
C TRP A 107 0.36 -6.13 -1.73
N TYR A 108 0.49 -7.42 -1.46
CA TYR A 108 1.64 -8.00 -0.77
C TYR A 108 1.90 -9.42 -1.29
N GLU A 109 3.08 -9.95 -0.99
CA GLU A 109 3.38 -11.36 -1.25
C GLU A 109 2.98 -12.20 -0.04
N GLY A 110 2.36 -13.36 -0.29
CA GLY A 110 1.90 -14.27 0.74
C GLY A 110 1.96 -15.71 0.29
N ALA A 111 2.26 -16.61 1.23
CA ALA A 111 2.20 -18.05 1.02
C ALA A 111 0.96 -18.63 1.69
N VAL A 112 0.35 -19.63 1.06
CA VAL A 112 -0.73 -20.41 1.68
C VAL A 112 -0.11 -21.45 2.58
N GLU A 113 -0.38 -21.37 3.87
CA GLU A 113 0.01 -22.38 4.84
C GLU A 113 -1.18 -23.25 5.23
N ARG A 114 -0.94 -24.56 5.35
CA ARG A 114 -1.92 -25.47 5.94
C ARG A 114 -1.75 -25.43 7.46
N LEU A 115 -2.78 -24.94 8.14
CA LEU A 115 -2.88 -24.89 9.60
C LEU A 115 -3.09 -26.29 10.22
#